data_AF-A0A356E983-F1
#
_entry.id   AF-A0A356E983-F1
#
_cell.length_a   1.000
_cell.length_b   1.000
_cell.length_c   1.000
_cell.angle_alpha   90.00
_cell.angle_beta   90.00
_cell.angle_gamma   90.00
#
_symmetry.space_group_name_H-M   'P 1'
#
loop_
_entity.id
_entity.type
_entity.pdbx_description
1 polymer ?
#
loop_
_entity_poly.entity_id
_entity_poly.type
_entity_poly.pdbx_seq_one_letter_code
_entity_poly.pdbx_strand_id
1 'polypeptide(L)' 'MANQAIMNVEVLRYNPEVDKEPYLRTYQVPYDNQTSLLDALGYIKDRLDPELAYRWSCRMAIC' A
#
# COMPACT_ATOMS: atom_id res chain seq x y z
N MET A 1 -17.27 -15.51 4.90
CA MET A 1 -16.48 -14.27 5.01
C MET A 1 -15.34 -14.58 5.96
N ALA A 2 -14.15 -14.79 5.41
CA ALA A 2 -13.00 -15.25 6.20
C ALA A 2 -12.56 -14.15 7.17
N ASN A 3 -12.20 -14.54 8.39
CA ASN A 3 -11.62 -13.67 9.40
C ASN A 3 -10.22 -13.25 8.91
N GLN A 4 -10.12 -12.15 8.15
CA GLN A 4 -8.85 -11.64 7.65
C GLN A 4 -8.09 -10.98 8.80
N ALA A 5 -6.83 -11.40 8.99
CA ALA A 5 -5.94 -10.74 9.93
C ALA A 5 -5.58 -9.35 9.40
N ILE A 6 -5.30 -8.41 10.31
CA ILE A 6 -4.85 -7.06 9.96
C ILE A 6 -3.35 -6.97 10.14
N MET A 7 -2.65 -6.44 9.15
CA MET A 7 -1.22 -6.08 9.25
C MET A 7 -1.02 -4.57 9.17
N ASN A 8 -0.02 -4.09 9.88
CA ASN A 8 0.46 -2.71 9.77
C ASN A 8 1.48 -2.64 8.63
N VAL A 9 1.15 -1.86 7.60
CA VAL A 9 2.04 -1.58 6.47
C VAL A 9 2.53 -0.15 6.60
N GLU A 10 3.83 0.02 6.78
CA GLU A 10 4.47 1.33 6.82
C GLU A 10 4.96 1.71 5.42
N VAL A 11 4.51 2.87 4.92
CA VAL A 11 4.86 3.37 3.59
C VAL A 11 5.51 4.74 3.75
N LEU A 12 6.69 4.90 3.15
CA LEU A 12 7.35 6.20 3.06
C LEU A 12 6.62 7.07 2.03
N ARG A 13 6.14 8.23 2.46
CA ARG A 13 5.37 9.18 1.67
C ARG A 13 6.16 10.46 1.47
N TYR A 14 5.96 11.06 0.31
CA TYR A 14 6.51 12.36 -0.05
C TYR A 14 5.70 12.97 -1.19
N ASN A 15 5.18 14.18 -0.96
CA ASN A 15 4.58 15.06 -1.94
C ASN A 15 5.49 16.29 -2.14
N PRO A 16 6.14 16.47 -3.29
CA PRO A 16 7.07 17.56 -3.53
C PRO A 16 6.43 18.97 -3.49
N GLU A 17 5.11 19.08 -3.58
CA GLU A 17 4.40 20.37 -3.53
C GLU A 17 4.09 20.83 -2.11
N VAL A 18 4.10 19.91 -1.13
CA VAL A 18 3.58 20.16 0.23
C VAL A 18 4.61 19.79 1.31
N ASP A 19 5.33 18.70 1.12
CA ASP A 19 6.15 18.10 2.17
C ASP A 19 7.58 18.64 2.14
N LYS A 20 8.13 18.93 3.32
CA LYS A 20 9.52 19.36 3.49
C LYS A 20 10.51 18.18 3.44
N GLU A 21 10.07 17.01 3.90
CA GLU A 21 10.87 15.79 3.96
C GLU A 21 9.97 14.55 3.88
N PRO A 22 10.49 13.39 3.45
CA PRO A 22 9.74 12.15 3.45
C PRO A 22 9.34 11.72 4.86
N TYR A 23 8.13 11.18 5.01
CA TYR A 23 7.62 10.69 6.30
C TYR A 23 7.03 9.29 6.18
N LEU A 24 7.10 8.51 7.26
CA LEU A 24 6.46 7.21 7.34
C LEU A 24 4.98 7.38 7.71
N ARG A 25 4.12 6.65 6.99
CA ARG A 25 2.70 6.53 7.32
C ARG A 25 2.30 5.06 7.39
N THR A 26 1.61 4.70 8.46
CA THR A 26 1.18 3.33 8.73
C THR A 26 -0.28 3.14 8.30
N TYR A 27 -0.56 2.03 7.61
CA TYR A 27 -1.90 1.63 7.18
C TYR A 27 -2.24 0.25 7.73
N GLN A 28 -3.51 0.07 8.10
CA GLN A 28 -4.05 -1.22 8.51
C GLN A 28 -4.66 -1.92 7.29
N VAL A 29 -4.05 -3.02 6.86
CA VAL A 29 -4.45 -3.74 5.65
C VAL A 29 -4.91 -5.15 6.03
N PRO A 30 -6.10 -5.58 5.62
CA PRO A 30 -6.52 -6.97 5.75
C PRO A 30 -5.69 -7.84 4.80
N TYR A 31 -5.22 -8.99 5.30
CA TYR A 31 -4.39 -9.89 4.53
C TYR A 31 -4.71 -11.36 4.80
N ASP A 32 -4.26 -12.20 3.88
CA ASP A 32 -4.21 -13.65 3.98
C ASP A 32 -2.91 -14.18 3.32
N ASN A 33 -2.77 -15.51 3.25
CA ASN A 33 -1.57 -16.16 2.72
C ASN A 33 -1.38 -15.98 1.20
N GLN A 34 -2.35 -15.39 0.50
CA GLN A 34 -2.26 -15.10 -0.94
C GLN A 34 -2.00 -13.62 -1.23
N THR A 35 -2.11 -12.77 -0.20
CA THR A 35 -2.00 -11.31 -0.34
C THR A 35 -0.54 -10.91 -0.58
N SER A 36 -0.26 -10.34 -1.75
CA SER A 36 1.05 -9.76 -2.06
C SER A 36 1.18 -8.32 -1.55
N LEU A 37 2.41 -7.80 -1.49
CA LEU A 37 2.63 -6.37 -1.20
C LEU A 37 1.94 -5.46 -2.23
N LEU A 38 1.88 -5.89 -3.50
CA LEU A 38 1.18 -5.14 -4.54
C LEU A 38 -0.34 -5.07 -4.27
N ASP A 39 -0.93 -6.16 -3.77
CA ASP A 39 -2.34 -6.18 -3.38
C ASP A 39 -2.59 -5.27 -2.18
N ALA A 40 -1.69 -5.27 -1.19
CA ALA A 40 -1.77 -4.37 -0.05
C ALA A 40 -1.67 -2.89 -0.47
N LEU A 41 -0.73 -2.55 -1.37
CA LEU A 41 -0.61 -1.18 -1.92
C LEU A 41 -1.87 -0.78 -2.71
N GLY A 42 -2.45 -1.71 -3.47
CA GLY A 42 -3.74 -1.52 -4.16
C GLY A 42 -4.87 -1.25 -3.18
N TYR A 43 -5.00 -2.06 -2.13
CA TYR A 43 -6.01 -1.86 -1.10
C TYR A 43 -5.86 -0.49 -0.41
N ILE A 44 -4.63 -0.09 -0.07
CA ILE A 44 -4.37 1.23 0.52
C ILE A 44 -4.83 2.31 -0.45
N LYS A 45 -4.44 2.24 -1.72
CA LYS A 45 -4.81 3.24 -2.73
C LYS A 45 -6.33 3.33 -2.93
N ASP A 46 -7.00 2.18 -3.05
CA ASP A 46 -8.42 2.14 -3.42
C ASP A 46 -9.36 2.44 -2.24
N ARG A 47 -8.92 2.18 -0.99
CA ARG A 47 -9.80 2.20 0.19
C ARG A 47 -9.38 3.17 1.29
N LEU A 48 -8.10 3.47 1.43
CA LEU A 48 -7.58 4.24 2.57
C LEU A 48 -6.99 5.59 2.17
N ASP A 49 -6.26 5.64 1.06
CA ASP A 49 -5.54 6.83 0.59
C ASP A 49 -5.37 6.83 -0.93
N PRO A 50 -6.32 7.44 -1.66
CA PRO A 50 -6.26 7.56 -3.12
C PRO A 50 -5.05 8.31 -3.67
N GLU A 51 -4.37 9.12 -2.86
CA GLU A 51 -3.19 9.91 -3.27
C GLU A 51 -1.91 9.08 -3.26
N LEU A 52 -1.94 7.85 -2.74
CA LEU A 52 -0.79 6.96 -2.80
C LEU A 52 -0.37 6.69 -4.26
N ALA A 53 0.89 6.94 -4.57
CA ALA A 53 1.46 6.72 -5.90
C ALA A 53 2.61 5.70 -5.86
N TYR A 54 2.57 4.71 -6.76
CA TYR A 54 3.61 3.69 -6.95
C TYR A 54 3.53 3.13 -8.38
N ARG A 55 4.62 2.50 -8.84
CA ARG A 55 4.68 1.86 -10.16
C ARG A 55 4.41 0.37 -10.06
N TRP A 56 3.62 -0.15 -10.99
CA TRP A 56 3.33 -1.57 -11.12
C TRP A 56 2.86 -1.88 -12.54
N SER A 57 2.97 -3.15 -12.96
CA SER A 57 2.47 -3.60 -14.26
C SER A 57 2.15 -5.11 -14.26
N CYS A 58 3.16 -5.97 -14.43
CA CYS A 58 2.92 -7.37 -14.84
C CYS A 58 2.25 -8.26 -13.78
N ARG A 59 2.32 -7.92 -12.49
CA ARG A 59 1.88 -8.77 -11.36
C ARG A 59 2.50 -10.19 -11.32
N MET A 60 3.50 -10.47 -12.15
CA MET A 60 4.16 -11.79 -12.27
C MET A 60 5.69 -11.69 -12.32
N ALA A 61 6.25 -10.61 -11.76
CA ALA A 61 7.69 -10.38 -11.59
C ALA A 61 8.54 -10.43 -12.88
N ILE A 62 8.03 -9.88 -13.99
CA ILE A 62 8.71 -9.86 -15.30
C ILE A 62 8.68 -8.51 -16.05
N CYS A 63 7.93 -7.53 -15.54
CA CYS A 63 7.82 -6.19 -16.14
C CYS A 63 9.11 -5.38 -16.00
#